data_AF-A0AAD7W401-F1
#
_entry.id   AF-A0AAD7W401-F1
#
_cell.length_a   1.000
_cell.length_b   1.000
_cell.length_c   1.000
_cell.angle_alpha   90.00
_cell.angle_beta   90.00
_cell.angle_gamma   90.00
#
_symmetry.space_group_name_H-M   'P 1'
#
loop_
_entity.id
_entity.type
_entity.pdbx_description
1 polymer ?
#
loop_
_entity_poly.entity_id
_entity_poly.type
_entity_poly.pdbx_seq_one_letter_code
_entity_poly.pdbx_strand_id
1 'polypeptide(L)'
;MGKRQLLLSYRRFLCRCYEGFALTQEAAASGRRSPMATRIEQLARPRPNLAKPDRRSVYWRDSLPVKNKGGTTTFDLTPRLLQLCDRTAWRASYQDNRRSPVWEVSSAALRASASQRVLSLAKPRLPCQGWQPDRPLLATLKASAAAAVPSSRVCRLARPKRVELRPDPPIETRPTLAALQPRELSARIRLLASPKPSHPQYLLGRPISWPVLGAAREAVASERVESLARPKLRKALFEGYDPFVVSPTAGFGIATPRILELSQPLPRKRWKK
;
A
#
# COMPACT_ATOMS: atom_id res chain seq x y z
N MET A 1 -60.66 -41.62 24.16
CA MET A 1 -60.89 -42.02 22.74
C MET A 1 -60.79 -40.75 21.90
N GLY A 2 -59.88 -40.51 20.97
CA GLY A 2 -58.81 -41.32 20.41
C GLY A 2 -57.71 -40.39 19.84
N LYS A 3 -56.47 -40.68 20.23
CA LYS A 3 -55.22 -40.10 19.72
C LYS A 3 -54.96 -40.55 18.27
N ARG A 4 -55.85 -40.21 17.32
CA ARG A 4 -55.82 -40.76 15.94
C ARG A 4 -56.02 -39.76 14.79
N GLN A 5 -55.81 -38.46 15.00
CA GLN A 5 -55.96 -37.47 13.91
C GLN A 5 -54.77 -36.56 13.63
N LEU A 6 -53.62 -36.76 14.29
CA LEU A 6 -52.40 -35.97 14.02
C LEU A 6 -51.19 -36.81 13.56
N LEU A 7 -51.41 -38.03 13.08
CA LEU A 7 -50.36 -38.93 12.57
C LEU A 7 -50.57 -39.40 11.10
N LEU A 8 -51.46 -38.73 10.36
CA LEU A 8 -51.73 -39.02 8.94
C LEU A 8 -51.36 -37.89 7.98
N SER A 9 -50.84 -36.75 8.46
CA SER A 9 -50.34 -35.67 7.59
C SER A 9 -48.80 -35.61 7.49
N TYR A 10 -48.06 -36.40 8.28
CA TYR A 10 -46.59 -36.45 8.22
C TYR A 10 -46.03 -37.60 7.37
N ARG A 11 -46.92 -38.36 6.70
CA ARG A 11 -46.59 -39.60 5.98
C ARG A 11 -46.84 -39.53 4.47
N ARG A 12 -46.81 -38.33 3.88
CA ARG A 12 -46.88 -38.10 2.42
C ARG A 12 -45.80 -37.19 1.83
N PHE A 13 -44.77 -36.83 2.60
CA PHE A 13 -43.59 -36.12 2.06
C PHE A 13 -42.25 -36.85 2.30
N LEU A 14 -42.27 -38.01 2.97
CA LEU A 14 -41.09 -38.84 3.23
C LEU A 14 -41.06 -40.14 2.41
N CYS A 15 -41.70 -40.17 1.23
CA CYS A 15 -41.75 -41.38 0.39
C CYS A 15 -41.71 -41.04 -1.11
N ARG A 16 -40.71 -40.26 -1.55
CA ARG A 16 -40.45 -40.05 -2.99
C ARG A 16 -39.02 -39.69 -3.41
N CYS A 17 -38.01 -39.95 -2.56
CA CYS A 17 -36.60 -39.76 -2.94
C CYS A 17 -35.71 -40.98 -2.63
N TYR A 18 -36.31 -42.15 -2.38
CA TYR A 18 -35.60 -43.41 -2.19
C TYR A 18 -36.19 -44.44 -3.14
N GLU A 19 -35.92 -44.29 -4.44
CA GLU A 19 -36.07 -45.34 -5.45
C GLU A 19 -35.50 -44.80 -6.77
N GLY A 20 -34.21 -45.04 -6.96
CA GLY A 20 -33.45 -44.64 -8.15
C GLY A 20 -31.96 -44.92 -8.01
N PHE A 21 -31.60 -45.89 -7.16
CA PHE A 21 -30.23 -46.26 -6.82
C PHE A 21 -30.03 -47.75 -7.13
N ALA A 22 -30.18 -48.12 -8.41
CA ALA A 22 -29.71 -49.37 -8.97
C ALA A 22 -29.82 -49.28 -10.50
N LEU A 23 -28.85 -49.89 -11.20
CA LEU A 23 -28.69 -49.92 -12.66
C LEU A 23 -27.99 -48.68 -13.24
N THR A 24 -26.67 -48.62 -13.06
CA THR A 24 -25.71 -49.10 -14.08
C THR A 24 -24.29 -48.93 -13.53
N GLN A 25 -23.79 -49.97 -12.88
CA GLN A 25 -22.35 -50.21 -12.73
C GLN A 25 -21.92 -50.99 -13.98
N GLU A 26 -21.30 -50.32 -14.94
CA GLU A 26 -20.42 -50.94 -15.95
C GLU A 26 -19.70 -49.84 -16.75
N ALA A 27 -18.70 -49.21 -16.14
CA ALA A 27 -17.64 -48.48 -16.82
C ALA A 27 -16.48 -48.18 -15.86
N ALA A 28 -16.02 -49.19 -15.12
CA ALA A 28 -14.78 -49.13 -14.36
C ALA A 28 -13.66 -49.77 -15.18
N ALA A 29 -13.01 -49.00 -16.07
CA ALA A 29 -11.64 -49.27 -16.55
C ALA A 29 -11.17 -48.18 -17.52
N SER A 30 -10.59 -47.10 -16.99
CA SER A 30 -9.43 -46.37 -17.56
C SER A 30 -9.34 -44.93 -17.01
N GLY A 31 -9.10 -44.80 -15.71
CA GLY A 31 -8.75 -43.51 -15.12
C GLY A 31 -7.46 -43.66 -14.34
N ARG A 32 -6.30 -43.64 -15.02
CA ARG A 32 -5.02 -43.45 -14.33
C ARG A 32 -5.16 -42.19 -13.48
N ARG A 33 -5.16 -42.31 -12.15
CA ARG A 33 -5.00 -41.16 -11.27
C ARG A 33 -3.60 -40.61 -11.55
N SER A 34 -3.55 -39.57 -12.37
CA SER A 34 -2.32 -38.81 -12.59
C SER A 34 -1.84 -38.34 -11.21
N PRO A 35 -0.55 -38.55 -10.86
CA PRO A 35 -0.03 -38.05 -9.59
C PRO A 35 -0.24 -36.53 -9.57
N MET A 36 -0.81 -36.01 -8.48
CA MET A 36 -0.97 -34.57 -8.34
C MET A 36 0.39 -33.92 -8.52
N ALA A 37 0.53 -33.11 -9.57
CA ALA A 37 1.77 -32.39 -9.87
C ALA A 37 2.24 -31.66 -8.60
N THR A 38 3.52 -31.80 -8.28
CA THR A 38 4.10 -31.09 -7.13
C THR A 38 3.88 -29.59 -7.30
N ARG A 39 3.78 -28.82 -6.21
CA ARG A 39 3.56 -27.36 -6.29
C ARG A 39 4.56 -26.68 -7.23
N ILE A 40 5.79 -27.19 -7.27
CA ILE A 40 6.86 -26.72 -8.16
C ILE A 40 6.50 -26.99 -9.62
N GLU A 41 6.04 -28.20 -9.96
CA GLU A 41 5.54 -28.51 -11.32
C GLU A 41 4.31 -27.67 -11.70
N GLN A 42 3.42 -27.37 -10.75
CA GLN A 42 2.26 -26.50 -10.99
C GLN A 42 2.67 -25.06 -11.29
N LEU A 43 3.71 -24.55 -10.60
CA LEU A 43 4.26 -23.21 -10.82
C LEU A 43 5.15 -23.14 -12.06
N ALA A 44 5.75 -24.27 -12.47
CA ALA A 44 6.55 -24.38 -13.68
C ALA A 44 5.70 -24.43 -14.96
N ARG A 45 4.40 -24.74 -14.86
CA ARG A 45 3.50 -24.64 -16.01
C ARG A 45 3.37 -23.17 -16.44
N PRO A 46 3.46 -22.87 -17.74
CA PRO A 46 3.20 -21.52 -18.23
C PRO A 46 1.81 -21.12 -17.78
N ARG A 47 1.68 -19.92 -17.19
CA ARG A 47 0.37 -19.43 -16.74
C ARG A 47 -0.56 -19.48 -17.95
N PRO A 48 -1.73 -20.16 -17.87
CA PRO A 48 -2.70 -20.09 -18.95
C PRO A 48 -2.99 -18.60 -19.18
N ASN A 49 -2.99 -18.17 -20.44
CA ASN A 49 -3.17 -16.77 -20.85
C ASN A 49 -4.54 -16.25 -20.38
N LEU A 50 -4.64 -15.90 -19.10
CA LEU A 50 -5.77 -15.18 -18.49
C LEU A 50 -5.72 -13.69 -18.86
N ALA A 51 -4.63 -13.25 -19.48
CA ALA A 51 -4.53 -11.94 -20.08
C ALA A 51 -5.41 -11.91 -21.34
N LYS A 52 -6.64 -11.40 -21.19
CA LYS A 52 -7.26 -10.66 -22.30
C LYS A 52 -6.22 -9.61 -22.74
N PRO A 53 -5.92 -9.48 -24.03
CA PRO A 53 -4.95 -8.48 -24.48
C PRO A 53 -5.35 -7.13 -23.93
N ASP A 54 -4.45 -6.52 -23.16
CA ASP A 54 -4.64 -5.21 -22.57
C ASP A 54 -4.89 -4.23 -23.72
N ARG A 55 -6.10 -3.63 -23.76
CA ARG A 55 -6.55 -2.73 -24.85
C ARG A 55 -5.83 -1.37 -24.81
N ARG A 56 -4.63 -1.30 -24.26
CA ARG A 56 -3.92 -0.06 -23.92
C ARG A 56 -2.98 0.44 -25.01
N SER A 57 -2.73 -0.32 -26.07
CA SER A 57 -2.04 0.25 -27.24
C SER A 57 -3.06 0.97 -28.13
N VAL A 58 -3.00 2.30 -28.13
CA VAL A 58 -3.73 3.19 -29.06
C VAL A 58 -3.46 2.83 -30.54
N TYR A 59 -2.36 2.13 -30.81
CA TYR A 59 -1.99 1.64 -32.14
C TYR A 59 -2.07 0.12 -32.20
N TRP A 60 -2.98 -0.41 -33.03
CA TRP A 60 -3.09 -1.84 -33.30
C TRP A 60 -1.99 -2.23 -34.31
N ARG A 61 -1.01 -3.05 -33.90
CA ARG A 61 0.12 -3.44 -34.77
C ARG A 61 -0.23 -4.55 -35.76
N ASP A 62 -1.11 -5.48 -35.39
CA ASP A 62 -1.29 -6.72 -36.15
C ASP A 62 -2.71 -6.90 -36.72
N SER A 63 -3.76 -6.44 -36.03
CA SER A 63 -5.14 -6.51 -36.54
C SER A 63 -6.08 -5.53 -35.84
N LEU A 64 -7.09 -5.03 -36.57
CA LEU A 64 -8.14 -4.18 -36.03
C LEU A 64 -9.01 -4.98 -35.04
N PRO A 65 -9.35 -4.44 -33.87
CA PRO A 65 -10.23 -5.12 -32.93
C PRO A 65 -11.64 -5.24 -33.52
N VAL A 66 -12.32 -6.34 -33.20
CA VAL A 66 -13.72 -6.56 -33.57
C VAL A 66 -14.57 -5.40 -33.02
N LYS A 67 -15.38 -4.78 -33.89
CA LYS A 67 -16.27 -3.68 -33.51
C LYS A 67 -17.27 -4.15 -32.46
N ASN A 68 -17.19 -3.62 -31.24
CA ASN A 68 -18.13 -3.91 -30.16
C ASN A 68 -19.53 -3.36 -30.51
N LYS A 69 -20.56 -4.21 -30.47
CA LYS A 69 -21.98 -3.84 -30.75
C LYS A 69 -22.76 -3.31 -29.53
N GLY A 70 -22.07 -2.78 -28.51
CA GLY A 70 -22.74 -2.14 -27.37
C GLY A 70 -22.00 -2.37 -26.05
N GLY A 71 -21.56 -1.28 -25.42
CA GLY A 71 -21.02 -1.27 -24.07
C GLY A 71 -19.57 -0.77 -23.96
N THR A 72 -19.40 0.37 -23.29
CA THR A 72 -18.11 0.86 -22.78
C THR A 72 -17.58 -0.10 -21.70
N THR A 73 -16.25 -0.27 -21.67
CA THR A 73 -15.43 -1.14 -20.80
C THR A 73 -16.12 -1.71 -19.55
N THR A 74 -16.47 -3.01 -19.58
CA THR A 74 -16.83 -3.77 -18.38
C THR A 74 -15.56 -4.30 -17.72
N PHE A 75 -15.39 -4.03 -16.41
CA PHE A 75 -14.27 -4.55 -15.64
C PHE A 75 -14.56 -6.00 -15.23
N ASP A 76 -14.01 -6.96 -15.97
CA ASP A 76 -14.10 -8.37 -15.58
C ASP A 76 -13.07 -8.65 -14.47
N LEU A 77 -13.55 -8.78 -13.23
CA LEU A 77 -12.70 -9.18 -12.10
C LEU A 77 -12.46 -10.69 -12.14
N THR A 78 -11.19 -11.10 -11.99
CA THR A 78 -10.88 -12.52 -11.80
C THR A 78 -11.42 -13.00 -10.44
N PRO A 79 -11.73 -14.30 -10.27
CA PRO A 79 -12.17 -14.85 -8.99
C PRO A 79 -11.20 -14.53 -7.83
N ARG A 80 -9.89 -14.48 -8.12
CA ARG A 80 -8.87 -14.08 -7.13
C ARG A 80 -8.96 -12.60 -6.76
N LEU A 81 -9.28 -11.72 -7.71
CA LEU A 81 -9.48 -10.30 -7.43
C LEU A 81 -10.75 -10.07 -6.60
N LEU A 82 -11.84 -10.79 -6.87
CA LEU A 82 -13.04 -10.76 -6.03
C LEU A 82 -12.70 -11.16 -4.59
N GLN A 83 -11.95 -12.25 -4.40
CA GLN A 83 -11.51 -12.70 -3.09
C GLN A 83 -10.58 -11.70 -2.35
N LEU A 84 -9.84 -10.86 -3.08
CA LEU A 84 -9.02 -9.80 -2.49
C LEU A 84 -9.84 -8.54 -2.19
N CYS A 85 -10.94 -8.32 -2.90
CA CYS A 85 -11.90 -7.26 -2.61
C CYS A 85 -12.76 -7.60 -1.39
N ASP A 86 -12.94 -8.89 -1.09
CA ASP A 86 -13.51 -9.31 0.18
C ASP A 86 -12.66 -8.77 1.33
N ARG A 87 -13.32 -8.10 2.27
CA ARG A 87 -12.66 -7.64 3.50
C ARG A 87 -11.99 -8.84 4.14
N THR A 88 -10.66 -8.78 4.29
CA THR A 88 -9.94 -9.78 5.06
C THR A 88 -10.59 -9.85 6.43
N ALA A 89 -11.27 -10.96 6.72
CA ALA A 89 -11.91 -11.16 8.00
C ALA A 89 -10.87 -10.85 9.07
N TRP A 90 -11.18 -9.88 9.92
CA TRP A 90 -10.32 -9.50 11.03
C TRP A 90 -9.92 -10.79 11.74
N ARG A 91 -8.61 -11.08 11.79
CA ARG A 91 -8.15 -12.28 12.49
C ARG A 91 -8.63 -12.14 13.93
N ALA A 92 -9.39 -13.11 14.43
CA ALA A 92 -9.90 -13.09 15.81
C ALA A 92 -8.76 -12.92 16.85
N SER A 93 -7.53 -13.26 16.48
CA SER A 93 -6.32 -13.08 17.28
C SER A 93 -5.70 -11.67 17.24
N TYR A 94 -6.20 -10.75 16.42
CA TYR A 94 -5.71 -9.38 16.40
C TYR A 94 -6.28 -8.61 17.60
N GLN A 95 -5.41 -8.24 18.52
CA GLN A 95 -5.69 -7.34 19.63
C GLN A 95 -5.14 -5.94 19.28
N ASP A 96 -6.04 -4.96 19.23
CA ASP A 96 -5.74 -3.54 18.93
C ASP A 96 -4.80 -2.91 19.99
N ASN A 97 -4.86 -3.45 21.22
CA ASN A 97 -4.04 -3.05 22.36
C ASN A 97 -2.94 -4.07 22.67
N ARG A 98 -2.16 -4.49 21.67
CA ARG A 98 -0.95 -5.25 21.97
C ARG A 98 -0.04 -4.34 22.79
N ARG A 99 0.17 -4.66 24.07
CA ARG A 99 1.23 -4.00 24.88
C ARG A 99 2.49 -4.01 24.01
N SER A 100 3.13 -2.85 23.85
CA SER A 100 4.44 -2.77 23.20
C SER A 100 5.26 -3.93 23.75
N PRO A 101 5.94 -4.74 22.91
CA PRO A 101 6.66 -5.88 23.41
C PRO A 101 7.71 -5.34 24.39
N VAL A 102 7.42 -5.44 25.68
CA VAL A 102 8.37 -5.12 26.74
C VAL A 102 9.27 -6.33 26.77
N TRP A 103 10.31 -6.27 25.94
CA TRP A 103 11.37 -7.24 26.00
C TRP A 103 12.06 -7.07 27.35
N GLU A 104 12.03 -8.10 28.17
CA GLU A 104 12.79 -8.10 29.41
C GLU A 104 14.27 -7.96 29.05
N VAL A 105 14.87 -6.84 29.45
CA VAL A 105 16.29 -6.58 29.22
C VAL A 105 17.06 -7.46 30.19
N SER A 106 18.02 -8.23 29.67
CA SER A 106 18.83 -9.11 30.52
C SER A 106 19.61 -8.32 31.56
N SER A 107 19.84 -8.92 32.74
CA SER A 107 20.62 -8.28 33.81
C SER A 107 22.07 -7.98 33.39
N ALA A 108 22.59 -8.69 32.38
CA ALA A 108 23.90 -8.41 31.79
C ALA A 108 23.86 -7.13 30.93
N ALA A 109 22.81 -6.91 30.14
CA ALA A 109 22.66 -5.71 29.34
C ALA A 109 22.44 -4.45 30.20
N LEU A 110 21.72 -4.56 31.32
CA LEU A 110 21.55 -3.45 32.27
C LEU A 110 22.85 -3.06 33.00
N ARG A 111 23.75 -4.03 33.21
CA ARG A 111 25.06 -3.82 33.88
C ARG A 111 26.19 -3.50 32.91
N ALA A 112 25.95 -3.59 31.60
CA ALA A 112 26.98 -3.35 30.60
C ALA A 112 27.39 -1.87 30.60
N SER A 113 28.67 -1.60 30.82
CA SER A 113 29.24 -0.26 30.70
C SER A 113 29.84 -0.07 29.31
N ALA A 114 29.62 1.12 28.74
CA ALA A 114 30.20 1.47 27.44
C ALA A 114 31.72 1.64 27.56
N SER A 115 32.47 1.16 26.56
CA SER A 115 33.93 1.36 26.51
C SER A 115 34.29 2.83 26.28
N GLN A 116 35.51 3.24 26.66
CA GLN A 116 35.97 4.62 26.49
C GLN A 116 35.90 5.10 25.04
N ARG A 117 36.13 4.20 24.07
CA ARG A 117 35.97 4.49 22.65
C ARG A 117 34.51 4.78 22.30
N VAL A 118 33.57 3.98 22.78
CA VAL A 118 32.13 4.18 22.55
C VAL A 118 31.68 5.50 23.18
N LEU A 119 32.13 5.81 24.39
CA LEU A 119 31.86 7.09 25.05
C LEU A 119 32.42 8.28 24.25
N SER A 120 33.58 8.12 23.62
CA SER A 120 34.18 9.15 22.77
C SER A 120 33.41 9.35 21.47
N LEU A 121 32.92 8.27 20.85
CA LEU A 121 32.11 8.31 19.62
C LEU A 121 30.66 8.76 19.86
N ALA A 122 30.13 8.54 21.06
CA ALA A 122 28.79 8.97 21.45
C ALA A 122 28.69 10.48 21.65
N LYS A 123 29.82 11.17 21.88
CA LYS A 123 29.85 12.64 21.92
C LYS A 123 29.53 13.16 20.51
N PRO A 124 28.60 14.12 20.36
CA PRO A 124 28.30 14.71 19.06
C PRO A 124 29.56 15.36 18.49
N ARG A 125 29.73 15.27 17.16
CA ARG A 125 30.83 15.97 16.48
C ARG A 125 30.62 17.48 16.65
N LEU A 126 31.70 18.19 16.97
CA LEU A 126 31.64 19.65 17.03
C LEU A 126 31.32 20.20 15.64
N PRO A 127 30.50 21.26 15.56
CA PRO A 127 30.25 21.94 14.30
C PRO A 127 31.56 22.53 13.74
N CYS A 128 31.67 22.64 12.41
CA CYS A 128 32.88 23.18 11.77
C CYS A 128 33.09 24.65 12.16
N GLN A 129 34.34 25.12 12.09
CA GLN A 129 34.67 26.52 12.40
C GLN A 129 33.86 27.46 11.50
N GLY A 130 33.08 28.35 12.11
CA GLY A 130 32.19 29.27 11.39
C GLY A 130 30.78 28.74 11.13
N TRP A 131 30.44 27.51 11.52
CA TRP A 131 29.05 27.03 11.48
C TRP A 131 28.20 27.82 12.47
N GLN A 132 27.12 28.41 11.96
CA GLN A 132 26.07 29.03 12.76
C GLN A 132 24.76 28.32 12.43
N PRO A 133 23.90 28.05 13.42
CA PRO A 133 22.57 27.52 13.12
C PRO A 133 21.77 28.58 12.33
N ASP A 134 21.04 28.17 11.30
CA ASP A 134 20.20 29.07 10.47
C ASP A 134 19.21 29.92 11.30
N ARG A 135 18.89 29.44 12.50
CA ARG A 135 18.11 30.14 13.51
C ARG A 135 18.85 30.05 14.85
N PRO A 136 19.02 31.15 15.60
CA PRO A 136 19.59 31.09 16.94
C PRO A 136 18.79 30.09 17.79
N LEU A 137 19.50 29.21 18.50
CA LEU A 137 18.92 28.18 19.36
C LEU A 137 18.19 28.86 20.52
N LEU A 138 16.90 29.13 20.29
CA LEU A 138 15.96 29.83 21.16
C LEU A 138 16.37 31.30 21.40
N ALA A 139 15.43 32.21 21.13
CA ALA A 139 15.59 33.59 21.58
C ALA A 139 15.80 33.59 23.09
N THR A 140 16.75 34.39 23.59
CA THR A 140 16.89 34.66 25.03
C THR A 140 15.52 35.00 25.57
N LEU A 141 14.97 34.11 26.41
CA LEU A 141 13.65 34.31 26.98
C LEU A 141 13.69 35.60 27.78
N LYS A 142 12.74 36.51 27.52
CA LYS A 142 12.59 37.71 28.35
C LYS A 142 12.38 37.27 29.80
N ALA A 143 12.95 37.99 30.76
CA ALA A 143 12.80 37.68 32.19
C ALA A 143 11.32 37.52 32.59
N SER A 144 10.42 38.29 32.00
CA SER A 144 8.97 38.18 32.19
C SER A 144 8.36 36.87 31.68
N ALA A 145 8.88 36.31 30.58
CA ALA A 145 8.43 35.03 30.06
C ALA A 145 8.95 33.86 30.90
N ALA A 146 10.15 33.98 31.46
CA ALA A 146 10.71 32.99 32.37
C ALA A 146 10.02 32.98 33.75
N ALA A 147 9.57 34.15 34.22
CA ALA A 147 8.85 34.30 35.49
C ALA A 147 7.32 34.10 35.38
N ALA A 148 6.79 33.85 34.18
CA ALA A 148 5.35 33.72 33.98
C ALA A 148 4.82 32.43 34.61
N VAL A 149 3.89 32.57 35.57
CA VAL A 149 3.23 31.43 36.22
C VAL A 149 2.10 30.91 35.32
N PRO A 150 2.10 29.62 34.95
CA PRO A 150 1.04 29.05 34.12
C PRO A 150 -0.31 29.05 34.86
N SER A 151 -1.40 29.31 34.12
CA SER A 151 -2.75 29.25 34.69
C SER A 151 -3.10 27.85 35.19
N SER A 152 -4.03 27.77 36.16
CA SER A 152 -4.51 26.50 36.71
C SER A 152 -5.03 25.53 35.63
N ARG A 153 -5.62 26.07 34.56
CA ARG A 153 -6.05 25.29 33.38
C ARG A 153 -4.87 24.72 32.62
N VAL A 154 -3.84 25.50 32.35
CA VAL A 154 -2.62 25.03 31.66
C VAL A 154 -1.93 23.95 32.47
N CYS A 155 -1.80 24.13 33.78
CA CYS A 155 -1.28 23.11 34.69
C CYS A 155 -2.10 21.82 34.64
N ARG A 156 -3.44 21.92 34.54
CA ARG A 156 -4.34 20.75 34.43
C ARG A 156 -4.18 20.01 33.10
N LEU A 157 -4.00 20.74 31.99
CA LEU A 157 -3.82 20.17 30.65
C LEU A 157 -2.43 19.56 30.47
N ALA A 158 -1.41 20.14 31.11
CA ALA A 158 -0.04 19.63 31.10
C ALA A 158 0.09 18.32 31.90
N ARG A 159 -0.86 18.00 32.78
CA ARG A 159 -0.87 16.70 33.45
C ARG A 159 -1.11 15.60 32.41
N PRO A 160 -0.24 14.58 32.32
CA PRO A 160 -0.46 13.46 31.42
C PRO A 160 -1.80 12.82 31.76
N LYS A 161 -2.60 12.51 30.74
CA LYS A 161 -3.86 11.80 30.91
C LYS A 161 -3.54 10.43 31.50
N ARG A 162 -3.77 10.25 32.80
CA ARG A 162 -3.71 8.94 33.45
C ARG A 162 -4.87 8.12 32.91
N VAL A 163 -4.61 7.33 31.88
CA VAL A 163 -5.49 6.24 31.50
C VAL A 163 -5.25 5.17 32.55
N GLU A 164 -6.17 5.05 33.51
CA GLU A 164 -6.25 3.81 34.29
C GLU A 164 -6.42 2.69 33.27
N LEU A 165 -5.40 1.85 33.13
CA LEU A 165 -5.49 0.58 32.41
C LEU A 165 -6.42 -0.31 33.23
N ARG A 166 -7.72 -0.04 33.15
CA ARG A 166 -8.73 -1.01 33.55
C ARG A 166 -8.52 -2.22 32.64
N PRO A 167 -8.45 -3.45 33.18
CA PRO A 167 -8.59 -4.61 32.33
C PRO A 167 -9.89 -4.45 31.55
N ASP A 168 -9.80 -4.49 30.23
CA ASP A 168 -10.98 -4.44 29.37
C ASP A 168 -11.96 -5.52 29.87
N PRO A 169 -13.24 -5.20 30.12
CA PRO A 169 -14.22 -6.23 30.40
C PRO A 169 -14.24 -7.24 29.24
N PRO A 170 -14.57 -8.52 29.50
CA PRO A 170 -14.63 -9.54 28.46
C PRO A 170 -15.41 -9.04 27.25
N ILE A 171 -14.84 -9.30 26.07
CA ILE A 171 -15.26 -8.81 24.73
C ILE A 171 -16.76 -9.04 24.44
N GLU A 172 -17.41 -9.94 25.19
CA GLU A 172 -18.86 -10.20 25.13
C GLU A 172 -19.74 -9.00 25.46
N THR A 173 -19.20 -7.96 26.11
CA THR A 173 -19.94 -6.74 26.46
C THR A 173 -19.64 -5.55 25.55
N ARG A 174 -19.07 -5.75 24.35
CA ARG A 174 -19.11 -4.69 23.34
C ARG A 174 -20.57 -4.55 22.86
N PRO A 175 -21.28 -3.45 23.17
CA PRO A 175 -22.57 -3.22 22.57
C PRO A 175 -22.37 -3.24 21.05
N THR A 176 -23.06 -4.17 20.38
CA THR A 176 -23.25 -4.17 18.94
C THR A 176 -23.63 -2.74 18.53
N LEU A 177 -23.20 -2.25 17.36
CA LEU A 177 -23.47 -0.87 16.92
C LEU A 177 -24.97 -0.47 16.97
N ALA A 178 -25.89 -1.44 17.07
CA ALA A 178 -27.31 -1.26 17.33
C ALA A 178 -27.67 -0.74 18.75
N ALA A 179 -26.81 -0.91 19.75
CA ALA A 179 -27.05 -0.49 21.15
C ALA A 179 -26.41 0.87 21.49
N LEU A 180 -25.77 1.54 20.53
CA LEU A 180 -25.49 2.96 20.64
C LEU A 180 -26.81 3.70 20.45
N GLN A 181 -27.54 3.89 21.55
CA GLN A 181 -28.63 4.85 21.61
C GLN A 181 -28.16 6.15 20.94
N PRO A 182 -28.93 6.75 20.01
CA PRO A 182 -28.56 8.01 19.40
C PRO A 182 -28.44 9.05 20.52
N ARG A 183 -27.20 9.25 20.98
CA ARG A 183 -26.90 10.16 22.07
C ARG A 183 -27.29 11.54 21.60
N GLU A 184 -28.28 12.14 22.26
CA GLU A 184 -28.75 13.47 21.91
C GLU A 184 -27.55 14.42 21.84
N LEU A 185 -27.27 14.91 20.63
CA LEU A 185 -26.17 15.82 20.41
C LEU A 185 -26.42 17.08 21.24
N SER A 186 -25.45 17.45 22.08
CA SER A 186 -25.53 18.68 22.86
C SER A 186 -25.85 19.88 21.94
N ALA A 187 -26.61 20.86 22.46
CA ALA A 187 -26.98 22.05 21.71
C ALA A 187 -25.77 22.76 21.06
N ARG A 188 -24.62 22.73 21.74
CA ARG A 188 -23.35 23.25 21.20
C ARG A 188 -22.88 22.50 19.96
N ILE A 189 -22.97 21.17 19.94
CA ILE A 189 -22.56 20.37 18.77
C ILE A 189 -23.49 20.66 17.59
N ARG A 190 -24.80 20.79 17.84
CA ARG A 190 -25.76 21.17 16.79
C ARG A 190 -25.44 22.54 16.20
N LEU A 191 -25.09 23.52 17.04
CA LEU A 191 -24.68 24.85 16.61
C LEU A 191 -23.37 24.82 15.80
N LEU A 192 -22.37 24.05 16.25
CA LEU A 192 -21.10 23.91 15.52
C LEU A 192 -21.23 23.13 14.20
N ALA A 193 -22.19 22.22 14.12
CA ALA A 193 -22.50 21.47 12.91
C ALA A 193 -23.28 22.31 11.88
N SER A 194 -23.91 23.41 12.31
CA SER A 194 -24.57 24.32 11.38
C SER A 194 -23.53 25.02 10.49
N PRO A 195 -23.71 24.99 9.15
CA PRO A 195 -22.80 25.66 8.24
C PRO A 195 -22.81 27.17 8.50
N LYS A 196 -21.66 27.82 8.35
CA LYS A 196 -21.57 29.28 8.46
C LYS A 196 -22.39 29.93 7.34
N PRO A 197 -23.11 31.04 7.61
CA PRO A 197 -23.81 31.77 6.57
C PRO A 197 -22.81 32.31 5.53
N SER A 198 -23.21 32.31 4.26
CA SER A 198 -22.44 32.96 3.19
C SER A 198 -22.43 34.47 3.40
N HIS A 199 -21.33 35.12 2.98
CA HIS A 199 -21.23 36.58 3.01
C HIS A 199 -22.31 37.21 2.10
N PRO A 200 -22.92 38.36 2.43
CA PRO A 200 -23.97 38.98 1.60
C PRO A 200 -23.53 39.32 0.17
N GLN A 201 -22.22 39.53 -0.04
CA GLN A 201 -21.63 39.76 -1.37
C GLN A 201 -21.03 38.49 -2.01
N TYR A 202 -21.28 37.31 -1.43
CA TYR A 202 -20.79 36.05 -1.98
C TYR A 202 -21.50 35.74 -3.29
N LEU A 203 -20.79 35.94 -4.40
CA LEU A 203 -21.20 35.48 -5.73
C LEU A 203 -20.71 34.04 -5.92
N LEU A 204 -21.60 33.18 -6.41
CA LEU A 204 -21.21 31.83 -6.84
C LEU A 204 -20.14 31.92 -7.94
N GLY A 205 -19.23 30.94 -7.96
CA GLY A 205 -18.18 30.87 -8.98
C GLY A 205 -18.78 30.93 -10.39
N ARG A 206 -18.08 31.60 -11.32
CA ARG A 206 -18.52 31.72 -12.72
C ARG A 206 -18.84 30.33 -13.30
N PRO A 207 -19.90 30.17 -14.09
CA PRO A 207 -20.21 28.89 -14.74
C PRO A 207 -19.04 28.46 -15.64
N ILE A 208 -18.75 27.15 -15.66
CA ILE A 208 -17.62 26.55 -16.36
C ILE A 208 -17.66 26.81 -17.88
N SER A 209 -18.85 27.00 -18.45
CA SER A 209 -19.04 27.33 -19.86
C SER A 209 -19.34 28.82 -20.02
N TRP A 210 -18.33 29.61 -20.42
CA TRP A 210 -18.57 30.95 -20.98
C TRP A 210 -18.43 30.91 -22.51
N PRO A 211 -19.23 31.70 -23.24
CA PRO A 211 -19.07 31.83 -24.68
C PRO A 211 -17.71 32.46 -24.98
N VAL A 212 -16.91 31.78 -25.78
CA VAL A 212 -15.66 32.34 -26.33
C VAL A 212 -16.04 33.40 -27.35
N LEU A 213 -15.48 34.62 -27.21
CA LEU A 213 -15.68 35.73 -28.14
C LEU A 213 -15.29 35.30 -29.57
N GLY A 214 -16.01 35.79 -30.59
CA GLY A 214 -15.72 35.47 -32.00
C GLY A 214 -14.27 35.74 -32.38
N ALA A 215 -13.73 36.89 -31.96
CA ALA A 215 -12.34 37.28 -32.16
C ALA A 215 -11.32 36.27 -31.58
N ALA A 216 -11.66 35.56 -30.50
CA ALA A 216 -10.79 34.54 -29.92
C ALA A 216 -10.90 33.19 -30.64
N ARG A 217 -12.02 32.92 -31.32
CA ARG A 217 -12.19 31.72 -32.18
C ARG A 217 -11.50 31.89 -33.54
N GLU A 218 -11.50 33.11 -34.05
CA GLU A 218 -10.93 33.47 -35.35
C GLU A 218 -9.45 33.91 -35.26
N ALA A 219 -8.91 34.01 -34.04
CA ALA A 219 -7.51 34.35 -33.83
C ALA A 219 -6.59 33.30 -34.46
N VAL A 220 -5.81 33.72 -35.45
CA VAL A 220 -4.78 32.89 -36.09
C VAL A 220 -3.49 32.96 -35.26
N ALA A 221 -2.84 31.80 -35.07
CA ALA A 221 -1.59 31.73 -34.34
C ALA A 221 -0.47 32.50 -35.08
N SER A 222 0.35 33.25 -34.35
CA SER A 222 1.54 33.87 -34.95
C SER A 222 2.55 32.81 -35.40
N GLU A 223 3.36 33.12 -36.41
CA GLU A 223 4.41 32.24 -36.95
C GLU A 223 5.34 31.68 -35.84
N ARG A 224 5.67 32.51 -34.85
CA ARG A 224 6.46 32.08 -33.69
C ARG A 224 5.75 31.00 -32.87
N VAL A 225 4.45 31.15 -32.64
CA VAL A 225 3.65 30.15 -31.90
C VAL A 225 3.57 28.86 -32.69
N GLU A 226 3.40 28.93 -34.01
CA GLU A 226 3.46 27.74 -34.88
C GLU A 226 4.82 27.04 -34.82
N SER A 227 5.93 27.80 -34.83
CA SER A 227 7.28 27.23 -34.71
C SER A 227 7.50 26.51 -33.37
N LEU A 228 6.95 27.06 -32.28
CA LEU A 228 7.08 26.48 -30.95
C LEU A 228 6.13 25.30 -30.73
N ALA A 229 4.99 25.29 -31.44
CA ALA A 229 4.04 24.19 -31.42
C ALA A 229 4.56 22.93 -32.13
N ARG A 230 5.58 23.06 -33.01
CA ARG A 230 6.23 21.90 -33.63
C ARG A 230 6.97 21.10 -32.56
N PRO A 231 6.67 19.79 -32.39
CA PRO A 231 7.35 18.98 -31.39
C PRO A 231 8.85 18.90 -31.72
N LYS A 232 9.69 19.13 -30.70
CA LYS A 232 11.15 19.02 -30.84
C LYS A 232 11.50 17.56 -31.15
N LEU A 233 11.93 17.28 -32.38
CA LEU A 233 12.47 15.97 -32.76
C LEU A 233 13.71 15.69 -31.90
N ARG A 234 13.60 14.73 -30.98
CA ARG A 234 14.75 14.24 -30.22
C ARG A 234 15.52 13.29 -31.12
N LYS A 235 16.70 13.70 -31.59
CA LYS A 235 17.68 12.73 -32.11
C LYS A 235 18.03 11.78 -30.97
N ALA A 236 18.05 10.47 -31.24
CA ALA A 236 18.50 9.53 -30.23
C ALA A 236 19.94 9.91 -29.84
N LEU A 237 20.22 10.09 -28.55
CA LEU A 237 21.56 10.45 -28.03
C LEU A 237 22.64 9.41 -28.35
N PHE A 238 22.31 8.37 -29.11
CA PHE A 238 23.04 7.11 -29.22
C PHE A 238 23.14 6.59 -30.65
N GLU A 239 22.95 7.44 -31.66
CA GLU A 239 23.32 7.07 -33.04
C GLU A 239 24.85 7.01 -33.12
N GLY A 240 25.40 5.81 -32.96
CA GLY A 240 26.84 5.51 -33.17
C GLY A 240 27.65 5.15 -31.92
N TYR A 241 27.05 5.04 -30.74
CA TYR A 241 27.77 4.51 -29.57
C TYR A 241 27.67 2.98 -29.53
N ASP A 242 28.79 2.31 -29.79
CA ASP A 242 28.92 0.88 -29.56
C ASP A 242 29.32 0.63 -28.09
N PRO A 243 28.46 0.01 -27.27
CA PRO A 243 28.74 -0.23 -25.86
C PRO A 243 29.90 -1.21 -25.61
N PHE A 244 30.40 -1.88 -26.64
CA PHE A 244 31.51 -2.82 -26.53
C PHE A 244 32.85 -2.24 -27.00
N VAL A 245 32.87 -1.00 -27.49
CA VAL A 245 34.13 -0.32 -27.86
C VAL A 245 34.78 0.24 -26.60
N VAL A 246 35.90 -0.39 -26.21
CA VAL A 246 36.75 0.08 -25.12
C VAL A 246 37.72 1.12 -25.67
N SER A 247 37.93 2.22 -24.93
CA SER A 247 38.90 3.25 -25.35
C SER A 247 40.32 2.65 -25.48
N PRO A 248 41.14 3.08 -26.47
CA PRO A 248 42.51 2.58 -26.61
C PRO A 248 43.33 2.74 -25.32
N THR A 249 43.15 3.85 -24.61
CA THR A 249 43.76 4.14 -23.32
C THR A 249 43.43 3.12 -22.23
N ALA A 250 42.23 2.55 -22.24
CA ALA A 250 41.84 1.51 -21.29
C ALA A 250 42.47 0.15 -21.66
N GLY A 251 42.79 -0.09 -22.94
CA GLY A 251 43.50 -1.30 -23.37
C GLY A 251 44.98 -1.32 -22.98
N PHE A 252 45.60 -0.15 -22.81
CA PHE A 252 47.00 -0.03 -22.36
C PHE A 252 47.17 0.06 -20.84
N GLY A 253 46.10 -0.15 -20.06
CA GLY A 253 46.18 -0.12 -18.60
C GLY A 253 47.06 -1.24 -18.05
N ILE A 254 48.17 -0.88 -17.41
CA ILE A 254 49.05 -1.84 -16.72
C ILE A 254 48.43 -2.17 -15.35
N ALA A 255 48.26 -3.47 -15.08
CA ALA A 255 47.75 -3.93 -13.79
C ALA A 255 48.73 -3.59 -12.66
N THR A 256 48.20 -3.11 -11.53
CA THR A 256 49.03 -2.82 -10.34
C THR A 256 49.63 -4.12 -9.76
N PRO A 257 50.78 -4.06 -9.07
CA PRO A 257 51.44 -5.25 -8.54
C PRO A 257 50.53 -6.07 -7.61
N ARG A 258 49.65 -5.40 -6.85
CA ARG A 258 48.67 -6.07 -5.98
C ARG A 258 47.60 -6.83 -6.77
N ILE A 259 47.14 -6.29 -7.90
CA ILE A 259 46.19 -6.99 -8.77
C ILE A 259 46.85 -8.22 -9.40
N LEU A 260 48.12 -8.11 -9.82
CA LEU A 260 48.89 -9.25 -10.31
C LEU A 260 49.03 -10.34 -9.24
N GLU A 261 49.32 -9.98 -7.99
CA GLU A 261 49.38 -10.92 -6.87
C GLU A 261 48.04 -11.64 -6.63
N LEU A 262 46.93 -10.89 -6.62
CA LEU A 262 45.58 -11.43 -6.45
C LEU A 262 45.11 -12.28 -7.64
N SER A 263 45.62 -11.99 -8.85
CA SER A 263 45.32 -12.78 -10.05
C SER A 263 45.95 -14.17 -10.03
N GLN A 264 46.96 -14.39 -9.17
CA GLN A 264 47.57 -15.70 -9.04
C GLN A 264 46.59 -16.70 -8.39
N PRO A 265 46.50 -17.94 -8.91
CA PRO A 265 45.63 -18.95 -8.31
C PRO A 265 46.11 -19.28 -6.91
N LEU A 266 45.15 -19.42 -5.99
CA LEU A 266 45.40 -19.83 -4.61
C LEU A 266 46.24 -21.11 -4.59
N PRO A 267 47.20 -21.26 -3.66
CA PRO A 267 48.11 -22.40 -3.61
C PRO A 267 47.40 -23.76 -3.63
N ARG A 268 46.26 -23.86 -2.95
CA ARG A 268 45.41 -25.07 -2.91
C ARG A 268 44.70 -25.43 -4.22
N LYS A 269 44.64 -24.51 -5.18
CA LYS A 269 44.01 -24.70 -6.50
C LYS A 269 45.04 -24.89 -7.62
N ARG A 270 46.34 -24.88 -7.30
CA ARG A 270 47.39 -25.22 -8.26
C ARG A 270 47.50 -26.73 -8.34
N TRP A 271 47.33 -27.31 -9.52
CA TRP A 271 47.69 -28.73 -9.73
C TRP A 271 49.20 -28.88 -9.61
N LYS A 272 49.63 -29.86 -8.80
CA LYS A 272 51.03 -30.28 -8.76
C LYS A 272 51.31 -31.06 -10.04
N LYS A 273 52.28 -30.60 -10.83
CA LYS A 273 52.90 -31.41 -11.88
C LYS A 273 53.86 -32.41 -11.26
#